data_AF-A0A2R6I088-F1
#
_entry.id   AF-A0A2R6I088-F1
#
_cell.length_a   1.000
_cell.length_b   1.000
_cell.length_c   1.000
_cell.angle_alpha   90.00
_cell.angle_beta   90.00
_cell.angle_gamma   90.00
#
_symmetry.space_group_name_H-M   'P 1'
#
loop_
_entity.id
_entity.type
_entity.pdbx_description
1 polymer ?
#
loop_
_entity_poly.entity_id
_entity_poly.type
_entity_poly.pdbx_seq_one_letter_code
_entity_poly.pdbx_strand_id
1 'polypeptide(L)' 'MVGPVSNEERSSATVRIKAGIVLSVGISAGLITLQGDVPLWATGAAVLVGLLTGVFLVSLVFPGDGATRSNRPRR' A
#
# COMPACT_ATOMS: atom_id res chain seq x y z
N MET A 1 -18.73 -16.54 18.64
CA MET A 1 -17.71 -15.89 19.50
C MET A 1 -16.64 -15.29 18.60
N VAL A 2 -16.52 -13.96 18.53
CA VAL A 2 -15.42 -13.31 17.82
C VAL A 2 -14.25 -13.13 18.79
N GLY A 3 -13.30 -14.05 18.76
CA GLY A 3 -12.02 -13.89 19.45
C GLY A 3 -11.22 -12.76 18.80
N PRO A 4 -10.33 -12.07 19.55
CA PRO A 4 -9.47 -11.05 18.97
C PRO A 4 -8.67 -11.66 17.81
N VAL A 5 -8.82 -11.06 16.61
CA VAL A 5 -8.03 -11.43 15.41
C VAL A 5 -6.56 -11.45 15.78
N SER A 6 -5.88 -12.55 15.46
CA SER A 6 -4.46 -12.73 15.75
C SER A 6 -3.63 -11.60 15.13
N ASN A 7 -2.52 -11.22 15.77
CA ASN A 7 -1.70 -10.11 15.30
C ASN A 7 -1.10 -10.42 13.92
N GLU A 8 -0.83 -11.70 13.66
CA GLU A 8 -0.29 -12.22 12.40
C GLU A 8 -1.29 -12.04 11.26
N GLU A 9 -2.58 -12.34 11.50
CA GLU A 9 -3.65 -12.11 10.52
C GLU A 9 -3.87 -10.62 10.24
N ARG A 10 -3.78 -9.76 11.26
CA ARG A 10 -3.87 -8.30 11.05
C ARG A 10 -2.71 -7.74 10.24
N SER A 11 -1.49 -8.17 10.53
CA SER A 11 -0.29 -7.70 9.83
C SER A 11 -0.33 -8.10 8.36
N SER A 12 -0.67 -9.36 8.06
CA SER A 12 -0.78 -9.84 6.69
C SER A 12 -1.91 -9.14 5.91
N ALA A 13 -3.07 -8.92 6.52
CA ALA A 13 -4.15 -8.16 5.90
C ALA A 13 -3.75 -6.71 5.61
N THR A 14 -3.07 -6.06 6.56
CA THR A 14 -2.58 -4.68 6.42
C THR A 14 -1.58 -4.58 5.27
N VAL A 15 -0.62 -5.50 5.18
CA VAL A 15 0.38 -5.53 4.10
C VAL A 15 -0.30 -5.71 2.73
N ARG A 16 -1.30 -6.60 2.64
CA ARG A 16 -2.04 -6.81 1.38
C ARG A 16 -2.80 -5.58 0.93
N ILE A 17 -3.48 -4.89 1.86
CA ILE A 17 -4.20 -3.65 1.55
C ILE A 17 -3.25 -2.56 1.08
N LYS A 18 -2.13 -2.38 1.81
CA LYS A 18 -1.06 -1.45 1.45
C LYS A 18 -0.52 -1.73 0.04
N ALA A 19 -0.20 -3.00 -0.25
CA ALA A 19 0.27 -3.41 -1.57
C ALA A 19 -0.78 -3.13 -2.66
N GLY A 20 -2.06 -3.41 -2.40
CA GLY A 20 -3.15 -3.13 -3.33
C GLY A 20 -3.27 -1.65 -3.70
N ILE A 21 -3.14 -0.74 -2.73
CA ILE A 21 -3.15 0.71 -2.97
C ILE A 21 -1.95 1.12 -3.84
N VAL A 22 -0.74 0.71 -3.45
CA VAL A 22 0.50 1.04 -4.20
C VAL A 22 0.39 0.58 -5.65
N LEU A 23 -0.04 -0.67 -5.85
CA LEU A 23 -0.15 -1.28 -7.17
C LEU A 23 -1.23 -0.59 -8.00
N SER A 24 -2.35 -0.21 -7.40
CA SER A 24 -3.42 0.55 -8.08
C SER A 24 -2.91 1.89 -8.59
N VAL A 25 -2.17 2.64 -7.77
CA VAL A 25 -1.60 3.94 -8.19
C VAL A 25 -0.59 3.77 -9.33
N GLY A 26 0.30 2.77 -9.24
CA GLY A 26 1.27 2.47 -10.30
C GLY A 26 0.61 2.08 -11.63
N ILE A 27 -0.38 1.18 -11.59
CA ILE A 27 -1.12 0.76 -12.79
C ILE A 27 -1.87 1.94 -13.39
N SER A 28 -2.57 2.74 -12.58
CA SER A 28 -3.27 3.92 -13.07
C SER A 28 -2.33 4.89 -13.77
N ALA A 29 -1.15 5.18 -13.19
CA ALA A 29 -0.17 6.05 -13.82
C ALA A 29 0.28 5.52 -15.20
N GLY A 30 0.56 4.22 -15.31
CA GLY A 30 0.94 3.60 -16.58
C GLY A 30 -0.19 3.60 -17.63
N LEU A 31 -1.43 3.32 -17.21
CA LEU A 31 -2.58 3.34 -18.12
C LEU A 31 -2.90 4.76 -18.63
N ILE A 32 -2.64 5.79 -17.82
CA ILE A 32 -2.80 7.18 -18.24
C ILE A 32 -1.78 7.53 -19.33
N THR A 33 -0.51 7.15 -19.15
CA THR A 33 0.51 7.46 -20.16
C THR A 33 0.36 6.65 -21.44
N LEU A 34 -0.19 5.44 -21.36
CA LEU A 34 -0.47 4.63 -22.55
C LEU A 34 -1.52 5.29 -23.47
N GLN A 35 -2.45 6.06 -22.90
CA GLN A 35 -3.45 6.81 -23.67
C GLN A 35 -2.89 8.08 -24.32
N GLY A 36 -1.72 8.56 -23.87
CA GLY A 36 -1.11 9.80 -24.33
C GLY A 36 -0.14 9.65 -25.52
N ASP A 37 -0.09 8.48 -26.17
CA ASP A 37 0.87 8.15 -27.23
C ASP A 37 2.33 8.40 -26.84
N VAL A 38 2.63 8.18 -25.55
CA VAL A 38 3.94 8.46 -24.96
C VAL A 38 4.85 7.23 -25.18
N PRO A 39 6.14 7.41 -25.51
CA PRO A 39 7.04 6.29 -25.71
C PRO A 39 7.10 5.32 -24.51
N LEU A 40 7.31 4.03 -24.80
CA LEU A 40 7.27 2.94 -23.81
C LEU A 40 8.15 3.17 -22.58
N TRP A 41 9.33 3.78 -22.76
CA TRP A 41 10.24 4.08 -21.65
C TRP A 41 9.63 5.09 -20.67
N ALA A 42 8.87 6.07 -21.17
CA ALA A 42 8.23 7.08 -20.34
C ALA A 42 7.01 6.51 -19.61
N THR A 43 6.29 5.55 -20.22
CA THR A 43 5.28 4.77 -19.52
C THR A 43 5.90 3.96 -18.36
N GLY A 44 7.04 3.31 -18.59
CA GLY A 44 7.78 2.61 -17.54
C GLY A 44 8.19 3.54 -16.40
N ALA A 45 8.68 4.74 -16.73
CA ALA A 45 9.01 5.77 -15.74
C ALA A 45 7.78 6.25 -14.96
N ALA A 46 6.64 6.46 -15.62
CA ALA A 46 5.40 6.88 -14.98
C ALA A 46 4.86 5.83 -14.01
N VAL A 47 4.91 4.54 -14.36
CA VAL A 47 4.58 3.44 -13.45
C VAL A 47 5.49 3.46 -12.22
N LEU A 48 6.80 3.64 -12.41
CA LEU A 48 7.77 3.75 -11.32
C LEU A 48 7.45 4.92 -10.38
N VAL A 49 7.17 6.10 -10.93
CA VAL A 49 6.78 7.29 -10.16
C VAL A 49 5.44 7.05 -9.45
N GLY A 50 4.47 6.41 -10.10
CA GLY A 50 3.20 6.03 -9.49
C GLY A 50 3.37 5.06 -8.32
N LEU A 51 4.23 4.05 -8.45
CA LEU A 51 4.54 3.12 -7.37
C LEU A 51 5.22 3.83 -6.19
N LEU A 52 6.21 4.68 -6.45
CA LEU A 52 6.88 5.47 -5.42
C LEU A 52 5.89 6.39 -4.70
N THR A 53 5.00 7.03 -5.45
CA THR A 53 3.92 7.87 -4.90
C THR A 53 2.96 7.04 -4.04
N GLY A 54 2.57 5.85 -4.52
CA GLY A 54 1.74 4.92 -3.76
C GLY A 54 2.40 4.50 -2.44
N VAL A 55 3.69 4.18 -2.45
CA VAL A 55 4.46 3.82 -1.25
C VAL A 55 4.51 5.00 -0.29
N PHE A 56 4.78 6.20 -0.80
CA PHE A 56 4.79 7.42 0.00
C PHE A 56 3.43 7.69 0.66
N LEU A 57 2.33 7.60 -0.10
CA LEU A 57 0.97 7.77 0.41
C LEU A 57 0.64 6.74 1.50
N VAL A 58 0.95 5.48 1.27
CA VAL A 58 0.71 4.42 2.25
C VAL A 58 1.54 4.63 3.52
N SER A 59 2.79 5.05 3.39
CA SER A 59 3.66 5.35 4.54
C SER A 59 3.13 6.54 5.35
N LEU A 60 2.55 7.53 4.68
CA LEU A 60 2.00 8.72 5.31
C LEU A 60 0.64 8.45 6.00
N VAL A 61 -0.25 7.69 5.34
CA VAL A 61 -1.61 7.44 5.82
C VAL A 61 -1.66 6.31 6.86
N PHE A 62 -0.83 5.29 6.70
CA PHE A 62 -0.80 4.13 7.59
C PHE A 62 0.60 3.94 8.20
N PRO A 63 1.04 4.85 9.10
CA PRO A 63 2.30 4.69 9.82
C PRO A 63 2.18 3.51 10.80
N GLY A 64 2.67 2.34 10.40
CA GLY A 64 2.71 1.12 11.23
C GLY A 64 2.09 -0.13 10.60
N ASP A 65 2.24 -1.23 11.32
CA ASP A 65 1.84 -2.61 11.01
C ASP A 65 0.49 -3.00 11.66
N GLY A 66 -0.22 -2.02 12.23
CA GLY A 66 -1.52 -2.25 12.88
C GLY A 66 -1.42 -3.02 14.20
N ALA A 67 -0.19 -3.29 14.69
CA ALA A 67 0.06 -3.85 16.00
C ALA A 67 -0.35 -2.83 17.06
N THR A 68 -1.59 -2.94 17.55
CA THR A 68 -2.02 -2.20 18.73
C THR A 68 -1.17 -2.72 19.88
N ARG A 69 -0.18 -1.93 20.32
CA ARG A 69 0.67 -2.22 21.48
C ARG A 69 -0.23 -2.46 22.68
N SER A 70 -0.54 -3.72 23.00
CA SER A 70 -1.38 -4.09 24.13
C SER A 70 -0.58 -3.90 25.43
N ASN A 71 -0.35 -2.64 25.79
CA ASN A 71 0.18 -2.27 27.10
C ASN A 71 -0.94 -2.43 28.14
N ARG A 72 -1.26 -3.68 28.50
CA ARG A 72 -2.13 -3.98 29.63
C ARG A 72 -1.24 -4.17 30.86
N PRO A 73 -1.13 -3.20 31.78
CA PRO A 73 -0.54 -3.45 33.08
C PRO A 73 -1.41 -4.49 33.80
N ARG A 74 -0.85 -5.68 34.04
CA ARG A 74 -1.46 -6.68 34.93
C ARG A 74 -1.52 -6.08 36.33
N ARG A 75 -2.73 -5.93 36.87
CA ARG A 75 -2.99 -5.75 38.30
C ARG A 75 -4.01 -6.79 38.72
#